data_AF-A0A9E4PDB7-F1
#
_entry.id   AF-A0A9E4PDB7-F1
#
_cell.length_a   1.000
_cell.length_b   1.000
_cell.length_c   1.000
_cell.angle_alpha   90.00
_cell.angle_beta   90.00
_cell.angle_gamma   90.00
#
_symmetry.space_group_name_H-M   'P 1'
#
loop_
_entity.id
_entity.type
_entity.pdbx_description
1 polymer ?
#
loop_
_entity_poly.entity_id
_entity_poly.type
_entity_poly.pdbx_seq_one_letter_code
_entity_poly.pdbx_strand_id
1 'polypeptide(L)'
;MLGVLDDVKAACVLDDAVIWDVRTEGEFDGSVNRGNRRVGHVAGAVHLEWSELMDAETHRFRSEAEMRVLLNGLGITPDKTAYAY
;
A
#
# COMPACT_ATOMS: atom_id res chain seq x y z
N MET A 1 9.77 5.46 -9.79
CA MET A 1 10.87 4.50 -10.02
C MET A 1 10.31 3.12 -9.72
N LEU A 2 10.41 2.15 -10.64
CA LEU A 2 10.04 0.78 -10.30
C LEU A 2 11.03 0.28 -9.25
N GLY A 3 10.55 -0.09 -8.06
CA GLY A 3 11.38 -0.84 -7.12
C GLY A 3 11.59 -2.24 -7.68
N VAL A 4 12.84 -2.64 -7.90
CA VAL A 4 13.15 -4.05 -8.17
C VAL A 4 13.19 -4.82 -6.84
N LEU A 5 13.19 -6.15 -6.90
CA LEU A 5 13.07 -7.01 -5.70
C LEU A 5 14.05 -6.62 -4.58
N ASP A 6 15.28 -6.27 -4.94
CA ASP A 6 16.30 -5.92 -3.95
C ASP A 6 16.04 -4.56 -3.30
N ASP A 7 15.44 -3.60 -4.02
CA ASP A 7 15.02 -2.31 -3.45
C ASP A 7 13.93 -2.52 -2.40
N VAL A 8 12.92 -3.34 -2.71
CA VAL A 8 11.81 -3.62 -1.79
C VAL A 8 12.31 -4.34 -0.54
N LYS A 9 13.24 -5.29 -0.69
CA LYS A 9 13.85 -5.97 0.46
C LYS A 9 14.65 -5.02 1.34
N ALA A 10 15.41 -4.11 0.74
CA ALA A 10 16.16 -3.12 1.49
C ALA A 10 15.21 -2.15 2.23
N ALA A 11 14.15 -1.71 1.54
CA ALA A 11 13.15 -0.79 2.10
C ALA A 11 12.42 -1.32 3.34
N CYS A 12 12.30 -2.64 3.52
CA CYS A 12 11.66 -3.23 4.71
C CYS A 12 12.32 -2.88 6.05
N VAL A 13 13.54 -2.31 6.05
CA VAL A 13 14.26 -1.92 7.28
C VAL A 13 14.65 -0.44 7.30
N LEU A 14 14.19 0.34 6.33
CA LEU A 14 14.48 1.77 6.26
C LEU A 14 13.34 2.60 6.88
N ASP A 15 13.69 3.60 7.69
CA ASP A 15 12.71 4.48 8.34
C ASP A 15 12.06 5.48 7.38
N ASP A 16 12.75 5.80 6.28
CA ASP A 16 12.33 6.72 5.22
C ASP A 16 11.63 6.00 4.04
N ALA A 17 11.26 4.73 4.23
CA ALA A 17 10.50 3.95 3.26
C ALA A 17 9.18 3.46 3.85
N VAL A 18 8.19 3.26 2.98
CA VAL A 18 6.92 2.61 3.31
C VAL A 18 6.64 1.53 2.28
N ILE A 19 6.40 0.32 2.77
CA ILE A 19 5.86 -0.78 1.96
C ILE A 19 4.34 -0.67 2.01
N TRP A 20 3.70 -0.45 0.87
CA TRP A 20 2.27 -0.20 0.78
C TRP A 20 1.58 -1.32 -0.01
N ASP A 21 0.75 -2.10 0.67
CA ASP A 21 -0.06 -3.14 0.05
C ASP A 21 -1.40 -2.54 -0.40
N VAL A 22 -1.68 -2.58 -1.71
CA VAL A 22 -2.92 -2.01 -2.28
C VAL A 22 -3.97 -3.07 -2.63
N ARG A 23 -3.73 -4.33 -2.26
CA ARG A 23 -4.65 -5.44 -2.51
C ARG A 23 -5.85 -5.39 -1.58
N THR A 24 -6.76 -6.36 -1.71
CA THR A 24 -7.93 -6.45 -0.82
C THR A 24 -7.54 -6.74 0.63
N GLU A 25 -8.37 -6.34 1.60
CA GLU A 25 -8.15 -6.62 3.04
C GLU A 25 -7.92 -8.12 3.30
N GLY A 26 -8.71 -8.99 2.66
CA GLY A 26 -8.58 -10.44 2.81
C GLY A 26 -7.27 -11.02 2.25
N GLU A 27 -6.67 -10.37 1.25
CA GLU A 27 -5.34 -10.75 0.76
C GLU A 27 -4.24 -10.28 1.70
N PHE A 28 -4.40 -9.10 2.30
CA PHE A 28 -3.47 -8.52 3.26
C PHE A 28 -3.45 -9.30 4.58
N ASP A 29 -4.61 -9.59 5.18
CA ASP A 29 -4.70 -10.34 6.44
C ASP A 29 -4.47 -11.86 6.26
N GLY A 30 -4.54 -12.33 5.02
CA GLY A 30 -4.34 -13.72 4.62
C GLY A 30 -5.56 -14.62 4.79
N SER A 31 -6.74 -14.07 5.05
CA SER A 31 -8.01 -14.80 5.10
C SER A 31 -8.48 -15.27 3.72
N VAL A 32 -8.02 -14.63 2.64
CA VAL A 32 -8.35 -14.99 1.26
C VAL A 32 -7.12 -15.48 0.51
N ASN A 33 -7.24 -16.70 -0.01
CA ASN A 33 -6.23 -17.29 -0.89
C ASN A 33 -6.65 -17.11 -2.37
N ARG A 34 -6.16 -16.06 -3.03
CA ARG A 34 -6.36 -15.77 -4.48
C ARG A 34 -5.46 -16.63 -5.40
N GLY A 35 -5.16 -17.87 -5.00
CA GLY A 35 -4.18 -18.74 -5.69
C GLY A 35 -2.73 -18.43 -5.33
N ASN A 36 -2.51 -17.66 -4.26
CA ASN A 36 -1.17 -17.30 -3.78
C ASN A 36 -0.53 -18.48 -3.06
N ARG A 37 0.77 -18.72 -3.32
CA ARG A 37 1.55 -19.76 -2.63
C ARG A 37 1.68 -19.50 -1.12
N ARG A 38 1.63 -18.24 -0.71
CA ARG A 38 1.57 -17.79 0.69
C ARG A 38 0.54 -16.67 0.78
N VAL A 39 -0.33 -16.74 1.78
CA VAL A 39 -1.31 -15.70 2.09
C VAL A 39 -0.70 -14.66 3.04
N GLY A 40 -1.33 -13.50 3.13
CA GLY A 40 -0.87 -12.39 3.96
C GLY A 40 -0.05 -11.35 3.18
N HIS A 41 0.75 -10.58 3.90
CA HIS A 41 1.50 -9.43 3.38
C HIS A 41 2.99 -9.48 3.77
N VAL A 42 3.77 -8.57 3.19
CA VAL A 42 5.16 -8.35 3.58
C VAL A 42 5.19 -7.77 4.99
N ALA A 43 6.00 -8.35 5.89
CA ALA A 43 6.08 -7.88 7.27
C ALA A 43 6.41 -6.37 7.33
N GLY A 44 5.61 -5.61 8.10
CA GLY A 44 5.76 -4.16 8.23
C GLY A 44 5.05 -3.33 7.15
N ALA A 45 4.42 -3.97 6.16
CA ALA A 45 3.62 -3.25 5.18
C ALA A 45 2.37 -2.61 5.82
N VAL A 46 2.02 -1.42 5.34
CA VAL A 46 0.74 -0.77 5.65
C VAL A 46 -0.28 -1.11 4.55
N HIS A 47 -1.55 -1.15 4.92
CA HIS A 47 -2.63 -1.51 4.01
C HIS A 47 -3.56 -0.33 3.73
N LEU A 48 -3.81 -0.08 2.45
CA LEU A 48 -4.91 0.73 1.95
C LEU A 48 -5.21 0.26 0.53
N GLU A 49 -6.36 -0.37 0.34
CA GLU A 49 -6.77 -0.85 -0.98
C GLU A 49 -6.83 0.33 -1.97
N TRP A 50 -6.38 0.13 -3.22
CA TRP A 50 -6.35 1.20 -4.23
C TRP A 50 -7.72 1.87 -4.44
N SER A 51 -8.81 1.12 -4.26
CA SER A 51 -10.19 1.58 -4.45
C SER A 51 -10.59 2.63 -3.41
N GLU A 52 -9.96 2.66 -2.23
CA GLU A 52 -10.19 3.68 -1.20
C GLU A 52 -9.72 5.08 -1.62
N LEU A 53 -8.85 5.18 -2.63
CA LEU A 53 -8.44 6.47 -3.22
C LEU A 53 -9.39 6.94 -4.33
N MET A 54 -10.45 6.18 -4.59
CA MET A 54 -11.44 6.48 -5.61
C MET A 54 -12.80 6.73 -4.98
N ASP A 55 -13.58 7.54 -5.67
CA ASP A 55 -15.00 7.72 -5.42
C ASP A 55 -15.76 6.56 -6.09
N ALA A 56 -16.55 5.83 -5.30
CA ALA A 56 -17.19 4.60 -5.73
C ALA A 56 -18.33 4.82 -6.75
N GLU A 57 -18.92 6.01 -6.78
CA GLU A 57 -20.04 6.33 -7.68
C GLU A 57 -19.55 6.83 -9.04
N THR A 58 -18.53 7.70 -9.01
CA THR A 58 -18.02 8.38 -10.21
C THR A 58 -16.81 7.69 -10.82
N HIS A 59 -16.19 6.75 -10.11
CA HIS A 59 -14.93 6.09 -10.48
C HIS A 59 -13.80 7.08 -10.77
N ARG A 60 -13.83 8.26 -10.15
CA ARG A 60 -12.75 9.25 -10.19
C ARG A 60 -11.89 9.13 -8.95
N PHE A 61 -10.66 9.63 -9.01
CA PHE A 61 -9.88 9.83 -7.80
C PHE A 61 -10.61 10.78 -6.85
N ARG A 62 -10.50 10.51 -5.55
CA ARG A 62 -10.88 11.45 -4.50
C ARG A 62 -10.04 12.73 -4.63
N SER A 63 -10.44 13.79 -3.94
CA SER A 63 -9.68 15.03 -3.95
C SER A 63 -8.28 14.83 -3.36
N GLU A 64 -7.32 15.66 -3.78
CA GLU A 64 -5.96 15.64 -3.22
C GLU A 64 -5.97 15.76 -1.69
N ALA A 65 -6.84 16.62 -1.14
CA ALA A 65 -6.95 16.83 0.30
C ALA A 65 -7.39 15.55 1.04
N GLU A 66 -8.40 14.85 0.53
CA GLU A 66 -8.86 13.58 1.11
C GLU A 66 -7.79 12.49 1.01
N MET A 67 -7.16 12.35 -0.15
CA MET A 67 -6.09 11.37 -0.34
C MET A 67 -4.91 11.66 0.59
N ARG A 68 -4.53 12.93 0.79
CA ARG A 68 -3.47 13.31 1.73
C ARG A 68 -3.81 12.93 3.16
N VAL A 69 -5.05 13.09 3.59
CA VAL A 69 -5.48 12.68 4.94
C VAL A 69 -5.35 11.16 5.11
N LEU A 70 -5.86 10.38 4.15
CA LEU A 70 -5.80 8.92 4.19
C LEU A 70 -4.35 8.41 4.20
N LEU A 71 -3.53 8.88 3.27
CA LEU A 71 -2.14 8.43 3.11
C LEU A 71 -1.25 8.85 4.29
N ASN A 72 -1.36 10.10 4.75
CA ASN A 72 -0.58 10.57 5.90
C ASN A 72 -0.93 9.81 7.18
N GLY A 73 -2.20 9.41 7.36
CA GLY A 73 -2.64 8.60 8.50
C GLY A 73 -1.95 7.23 8.58
N LEU A 74 -1.46 6.72 7.45
CA LEU A 74 -0.70 5.48 7.34
C LEU A 74 0.82 5.70 7.28
N GLY A 75 1.27 6.94 7.46
CA GLY A 75 2.69 7.30 7.36
C GLY A 75 3.22 7.34 5.92
N ILE A 76 2.35 7.30 4.90
CA ILE A 76 2.71 7.50 3.49
C ILE A 76 2.78 9.00 3.23
N THR A 77 3.93 9.59 3.50
CA THR A 77 4.16 11.04 3.44
C THR A 77 5.12 11.42 2.31
N PRO A 78 5.09 12.67 1.80
CA PRO A 78 5.92 13.09 0.67
C PRO A 78 7.44 13.02 0.89
N ASP A 79 7.89 12.96 2.14
CA ASP A 79 9.30 12.82 2.54
C ASP A 79 9.80 11.37 2.56
N LYS A 80 8.90 10.39 2.38
CA LYS A 80 9.23 8.96 2.34
C LYS A 80 9.09 8.38 0.94
N THR A 81 9.88 7.35 0.65
CA THR A 81 9.72 6.57 -0.58
C THR A 81 8.67 5.48 -0.36
N ALA A 82 7.57 5.52 -1.13
CA ALA A 82 6.54 4.49 -1.09
C ALA A 82 6.77 3.41 -2.16
N TYR A 83 6.75 2.15 -1.74
CA TYR A 83 6.81 0.96 -2.61
C TYR A 83 5.46 0.26 -2.57
N ALA A 84 4.62 0.52 -3.58
CA ALA A 84 3.31 -0.11 -3.71
C ALA A 84 3.40 -1.47 -4.42
N TYR A 85 2.59 -2.44 -4.00
CA TYR A 85 2.45 -3.75 -4.66
C TYR A 85 1.05 -4.35 -4.56
#